data_AF-A0A498Q1R7-F1
#
_entry.id   AF-A0A498Q1R7-F1
#
_cell.length_a   1.000
_cell.length_b   1.000
_cell.length_c   1.000
_cell.angle_alpha   90.00
_cell.angle_beta   90.00
_cell.angle_gamma   90.00
#
_symmetry.space_group_name_H-M   'P 1'
#
loop_
_entity.id
_entity.type
_entity.pdbx_description
1 polymer ?
#
loop_
_entity_poly.entity_id
_entity_poly.type
_entity_poly.pdbx_seq_one_letter_code
_entity_poly.pdbx_strand_id
1 'polypeptide(L)' 'MARTNIEIDDELVAAAQRMYRLDSKRGAVDLALRRLVGEPLGRDEALALQGSGFDFTNDEIESFSDAGTELPDQS' A
#
# COMPACT_ATOMS: atom_id res chain seq x y z
N MET A 1 15.74 -3.67 -15.61
CA MET A 1 14.35 -3.92 -16.07
C MET A 1 14.29 -3.80 -17.58
N ALA A 2 13.63 -4.74 -18.26
CA ALA A 2 13.39 -4.70 -19.70
C ALA A 2 12.06 -3.99 -20.00
N ARG A 3 11.90 -3.49 -21.24
CA ARG A 3 10.64 -2.91 -21.71
C ARG A 3 9.77 -4.01 -22.29
N THR A 4 8.56 -4.15 -21.76
CA THR A 4 7.56 -5.13 -22.21
C THR A 4 6.24 -4.41 -22.43
N ASN A 5 5.55 -4.68 -23.55
CA ASN A 5 4.20 -4.20 -23.79
C ASN A 5 3.22 -5.33 -23.45
N ILE A 6 2.29 -5.06 -22.53
CA ILE A 6 1.22 -5.97 -22.10
C ILE A 6 -0.06 -5.16 -21.94
N GLU A 7 -1.20 -5.79 -22.20
CA GLU A 7 -2.50 -5.22 -21.91
C GLU A 7 -2.89 -5.53 -20.45
N ILE A 8 -3.39 -4.52 -19.74
CA ILE A 8 -3.79 -4.63 -18.33
C ILE A 8 -5.08 -3.83 -18.18
N ASP A 9 -5.98 -4.31 -17.34
CA ASP A 9 -7.19 -3.57 -16.94
C ASP A 9 -6.82 -2.32 -16.12
N ASP A 10 -7.20 -1.16 -16.65
CA ASP A 10 -6.93 0.14 -16.03
C ASP A 10 -7.71 0.36 -14.73
N GLU A 11 -8.89 -0.25 -14.56
CA GLU A 11 -9.66 -0.16 -13.32
C GLU A 11 -8.96 -0.93 -12.20
N LEU A 12 -8.41 -2.11 -12.51
CA LEU A 12 -7.62 -2.90 -11.56
C LEU A 12 -6.33 -2.16 -11.16
N VAL A 13 -5.66 -1.53 -12.12
CA VAL A 13 -4.46 -0.74 -11.82
C VAL A 13 -4.82 0.48 -10.95
N ALA A 14 -5.90 1.19 -11.26
CA ALA A 14 -6.36 2.32 -10.45
C ALA A 14 -6.77 1.88 -9.03
N ALA A 15 -7.40 0.72 -8.88
CA ALA A 15 -7.70 0.15 -7.57
C ALA A 15 -6.43 -0.16 -6.77
N ALA A 16 -5.43 -0.79 -7.41
CA ALA A 16 -4.14 -1.08 -6.77
C ALA A 16 -3.38 0.19 -6.38
N GLN A 17 -3.38 1.21 -7.25
CA GLN A 17 -2.73 2.49 -6.98
C GLN A 17 -3.38 3.21 -5.79
N ARG A 18 -4.71 3.21 -5.68
CA ARG A 18 -5.41 3.77 -4.51
C ARG A 18 -5.12 3.00 -3.24
N MET A 19 -5.21 1.67 -3.30
CA MET A 19 -5.03 0.80 -2.14
C MET A 19 -3.60 0.87 -1.56
N TYR A 20 -2.59 0.96 -2.42
CA TYR A 20 -1.19 0.96 -2.01
C TYR A 20 -0.49 2.32 -2.16
N ARG A 21 -1.26 3.39 -2.44
CA ARG A 21 -0.75 4.77 -2.62
C ARG A 21 0.42 4.83 -3.61
N LEU A 22 0.22 4.28 -4.81
CA LEU A 22 1.27 4.18 -5.83
C LEU A 22 1.11 5.23 -6.92
N ASP A 23 2.20 5.92 -7.24
CA ASP A 23 2.20 7.05 -8.19
C ASP A 23 2.23 6.62 -9.66
N SER A 24 2.39 5.32 -9.96
CA SER A 24 2.46 4.85 -11.36
C SER A 24 1.93 3.44 -11.57
N LYS A 25 1.41 3.19 -12.79
CA LYS A 25 1.05 1.86 -13.27
C LYS A 25 2.21 0.87 -13.18
N ARG A 26 3.43 1.33 -13.46
CA ARG A 26 4.65 0.53 -13.33
C ARG A 26 4.90 0.11 -11.88
N GLY A 27 4.69 1.02 -10.92
CA GLY A 27 4.79 0.71 -9.50
C GLY A 27 3.77 -0.33 -9.06
N ALA A 28 2.54 -0.26 -9.57
CA ALA A 28 1.51 -1.27 -9.32
C ALA A 28 1.92 -2.67 -9.82
N VAL A 29 2.47 -2.75 -11.04
CA VAL A 29 2.94 -4.01 -11.60
C VAL A 29 4.16 -4.56 -10.84
N ASP A 30 5.12 -3.71 -10.49
CA ASP A 30 6.30 -4.12 -9.70
C ASP A 30 5.89 -4.67 -8.33
N LEU A 31 4.99 -3.97 -7.62
CA LEU A 31 4.47 -4.42 -6.34
C LEU A 31 3.70 -5.75 -6.47
N ALA A 32 2.86 -5.89 -7.49
CA ALA A 32 2.10 -7.11 -7.74
C ALA A 32 3.04 -8.31 -7.98
N LEU A 33 4.08 -8.14 -8.80
CA LEU A 33 5.06 -9.18 -9.06
C LEU A 33 5.85 -9.54 -7.80
N ARG A 34 6.31 -8.54 -7.04
CA ARG A 34 7.02 -8.78 -5.76
C ARG A 34 6.18 -9.52 -4.75
N ARG A 35 4.87 -9.26 -4.69
CA ARG A 35 3.95 -10.00 -3.83
C ARG A 35 3.68 -11.41 -4.34
N LEU A 36 3.63 -11.59 -5.66
CA LEU A 36 3.44 -12.90 -6.27
C LEU A 36 4.64 -13.82 -6.02
N VAL A 37 5.86 -13.27 -6.09
CA VAL A 37 7.10 -14.05 -5.85
C VAL A 37 7.61 -13.96 -4.42
N GLY A 38 7.03 -13.08 -3.59
CA GLY A 38 7.49 -12.84 -2.23
C GLY A 38 7.26 -14.09 -1.39
N GLU A 39 8.32 -14.58 -0.77
CA GLU A 39 8.20 -15.63 0.24
C GLU A 39 7.45 -15.03 1.44
N PRO A 40 6.28 -15.56 1.82
CA PRO A 40 5.65 -15.15 3.06
C PRO A 40 6.60 -15.44 4.22
N LEU A 41 6.62 -14.57 5.22
CA LEU A 41 7.42 -14.80 6.43
C LEU A 41 7.10 -16.19 6.98
N GLY A 42 8.17 -16.92 7.35
CA GLY A 42 8.02 -18.16 8.08
C GLY A 42 7.29 -17.90 9.40
N ARG A 43 6.62 -18.91 9.94
CA ARG A 43 5.87 -18.80 11.20
C ARG A 43 6.70 -18.17 12.32
N ASP A 44 7.96 -18.62 12.46
CA ASP A 44 8.83 -18.16 13.55
C ASP A 44 9.31 -16.71 13.33
N GLU A 45 9.53 -16.32 12.07
CA GLU A 45 9.85 -14.92 11.71
C GLU A 45 8.67 -14.00 11.98
N ALA A 46 7.44 -14.43 11.64
CA ALA A 46 6.22 -13.68 11.94
C ALA A 46 5.99 -13.54 13.45
N LEU A 47 6.26 -14.59 14.24
CA LEU A 47 6.17 -14.53 15.70
C LEU A 47 7.26 -13.65 16.33
N ALA A 48 8.44 -13.58 15.72
CA ALA A 48 9.51 -12.69 16.19
C ALA A 48 9.14 -11.19 16.06
N LEU A 49 8.18 -10.84 15.19
CA LEU A 49 7.64 -9.49 15.09
C LEU A 49 6.60 -9.16 16.17
N GLN A 50 6.18 -10.13 16.99
CA GLN A 50 5.21 -9.87 18.06
C GLN A 50 5.80 -8.87 19.05
N GLY A 51 5.10 -7.74 19.24
CA GLY A 51 5.56 -6.64 20.10
C GLY A 51 6.35 -5.56 19.37
N SER A 52 6.63 -5.69 18.07
CA SER A 52 7.25 -4.61 17.25
C SER A 52 6.24 -3.54 16.81
N GLY A 53 5.10 -3.42 17.51
CA GLY A 53 4.04 -2.47 17.19
C GLY A 53 4.44 -1.03 17.48
N PHE A 54 3.53 -0.11 17.18
CA PHE A 54 3.68 1.30 17.50
C PHE A 54 2.87 1.64 18.74
N ASP A 55 3.34 2.62 19.52
CA ASP A 55 2.66 3.08 20.74
C ASP A 55 1.51 4.05 20.40
N PHE A 56 0.56 3.54 19.62
CA PHE A 56 -0.66 4.22 19.25
C PHE A 56 -1.83 3.26 19.37
N THR A 57 -2.93 3.76 19.91
CA THR A 57 -4.22 3.10 19.84
C THR A 57 -4.79 3.17 18.42
N ASN A 58 -5.72 2.26 18.08
CA ASN A 58 -6.39 2.30 16.79
C ASN A 58 -7.16 3.62 16.58
N ASP A 59 -7.80 4.12 17.64
CA ASP A 59 -8.54 5.39 17.61
C ASP A 59 -7.63 6.58 17.27
N GLU A 60 -6.41 6.60 17.82
CA GLU A 60 -5.40 7.62 17.47
C GLU A 60 -4.99 7.51 16.00
N ILE A 61 -4.74 6.29 15.50
CA ILE A 61 -4.37 6.05 14.11
C ILE A 61 -5.47 6.53 13.14
N GLU A 62 -6.73 6.24 13.46
CA GLU A 62 -7.88 6.65 12.64
C GLU A 62 -8.04 8.17 12.61
N SER A 63 -7.81 8.85 13.74
CA SER A 63 -7.88 10.32 13.83
C SER A 63 -6.89 11.05 12.91
N PHE A 64 -5.71 10.46 12.65
CA PHE A 64 -4.73 11.05 11.74
C PHE A 64 -5.19 11.05 10.28
N SER A 65 -6.11 10.16 9.90
CA SER A 65 -6.63 10.07 8.54
C SER A 65 -7.70 11.13 8.25
N ASP A 66 -8.51 11.49 9.26
CA ASP A 66 -9.55 12.52 9.14
C ASP A 66 -8.99 13.94 9.17
N ALA A 67 -7.87 14.16 9.85
CA ALA A 67 -7.20 15.47 9.95
C ALA A 67 -6.66 16.03 8.61
N GLY A 68 -6.63 15.21 7.54
CA GLY A 68 -6.14 15.61 6.22
C GLY A 68 -7.20 16.17 5.25
N THR A 69 -8.47 16.26 5.64
CA THR A 69 -9.57 16.57 4.70
C THR A 69 -10.10 18.02 4.79
N GLU A 70 -9.63 18.85 5.72
CA GLU A 70 -10.00 20.27 5.75
C GLU A 70 -9.13 21.08 4.77
N LEU A 71 -9.48 21.01 3.48
CA LEU A 71 -9.08 22.05 2.53
C LEU A 71 -9.84 23.34 2.90
N PRO A 72 -9.17 24.45 3.23
CA PRO A 72 -9.87 25.71 3.43
C PRO A 72 -10.48 26.14 2.10
N ASP A 73 -11.82 26.19 2.07
CA ASP A 73 -12.61 26.88 1.06
C ASP A 73 -12.21 28.36 1.11
N GLN A 74 -11.31 28.76 0.21
CA GLN A 74 -10.93 30.16 0.03
C GLN A 74 -11.95 30.80 -0.92
N SER A 75 -12.88 31.54 -0.32
CA SER A 75 -13.81 32.47 -0.97
C SER A 75 -13.11 33.71 -1.54
#